data_AF-A0A9E3LAW7-F1
#
_entry.id   AF-A0A9E3LAW7-F1
#
_cell.length_a   1.000
_cell.length_b   1.000
_cell.length_c   1.000
_cell.angle_alpha   90.00
_cell.angle_beta   90.00
_cell.angle_gamma   90.00
#
_symmetry.space_group_name_H-M   'P 1'
#
loop_
_entity.id
_entity.type
_entity.pdbx_description
1 polymer ?
#
loop_
_entity_poly.entity_id
_entity_poly.type
_entity_poly.pdbx_seq_one_letter_code
_entity_poly.pdbx_strand_id
1 'polypeptide(L)'
;MQEAVHPELSVTEAGACVCAQVRRISRKLSSFYDNVLSPEGLTITQYSLLANIARAGRLSHTALAEKVGMDRTTLTRNLRPLTRARWVAAATGEDRRTHLLQLTTAGERKLIGSMPFWEEAQRRFLDQIGSESLQQLRAVLASAETAITNISTAGQPNTRPVRSRPGKDAARGIKLAEHPGRKTKSYLDGH
;
A
#
# COMPACT_ATOMS: atom_id res chain seq x y z
N MET A 1 20.44 14.60 42.76
CA MET A 1 20.22 13.23 42.26
C MET A 1 20.47 13.26 40.77
N GLN A 2 21.53 12.63 40.28
CA GLN A 2 21.77 12.48 38.85
C GLN A 2 21.12 11.17 38.41
N GLU A 3 20.22 11.24 37.45
CA GLU A 3 19.54 10.07 36.89
C GLU A 3 20.50 9.38 35.93
N ALA A 4 20.91 8.16 36.25
CA ALA A 4 21.91 7.43 35.49
C ALA A 4 21.32 6.99 34.15
N VAL A 5 21.73 7.67 33.07
CA VAL A 5 21.48 7.18 31.70
C VAL A 5 22.14 5.81 31.58
N HIS A 6 21.35 4.77 31.28
CA HIS A 6 21.87 3.41 31.18
C HIS A 6 23.01 3.33 30.15
N PRO A 7 24.13 2.64 30.45
CA PRO A 7 25.27 2.61 29.53
C PRO A 7 24.96 1.94 28.19
N GLU A 8 23.98 1.04 28.10
CA GLU A 8 23.51 0.48 26.82
C GLU A 8 22.59 1.44 26.03
N LEU A 9 22.11 2.52 26.65
CA LEU A 9 21.41 3.61 25.96
C LEU A 9 22.37 4.65 25.37
N SER A 10 23.69 4.44 25.43
CA SER A 10 24.62 5.08 24.51
C SER A 10 24.46 4.47 23.11
N VAL A 11 23.32 4.75 22.47
CA VAL A 11 22.97 4.28 21.13
C VAL A 11 23.84 5.01 20.11
N THR A 12 25.05 4.47 19.93
CA THR A 12 25.99 4.67 18.82
C THR A 12 26.09 6.10 18.28
N GLU A 13 27.14 6.80 18.73
CA GLU A 13 27.71 7.92 17.99
C GLU A 13 28.10 7.51 16.55
N ALA A 14 28.30 8.51 15.69
CA ALA A 14 28.68 8.40 14.27
C ALA A 14 27.55 8.08 13.25
N GLY A 15 26.32 8.57 13.48
CA GLY A 15 25.37 8.79 12.39
C GLY A 15 23.90 8.81 12.82
N ALA A 16 23.17 9.89 12.49
CA ALA A 16 21.73 9.91 12.73
C ALA A 16 21.04 8.82 11.87
N CYS A 17 20.29 7.92 12.53
CA CYS A 17 19.60 6.80 11.90
C CYS A 17 18.97 7.17 10.54
N VAL A 18 19.46 6.56 9.45
CA VAL A 18 19.05 6.87 8.07
C VAL A 18 17.53 6.75 7.90
N CYS A 19 16.91 5.73 8.50
CA CYS A 19 15.45 5.57 8.51
C CYS A 19 14.73 6.76 9.18
N ALA A 20 15.28 7.31 10.27
CA ALA A 20 14.72 8.50 10.93
C ALA A 20 14.95 9.78 10.09
N GLN A 21 16.07 9.90 9.39
CA GLN A 21 16.32 10.99 8.43
C GLN A 21 15.36 10.93 7.25
N VAL A 22 15.25 9.78 6.58
CA VAL A 22 14.33 9.53 5.44
C VAL A 22 12.88 9.81 5.83
N ARG A 23 12.43 9.31 6.99
CA ARG A 23 11.08 9.61 7.51
C ARG A 23 10.87 11.10 7.81
N ARG A 24 11.91 11.82 8.25
CA ARG A 24 11.84 13.26 8.53
C ARG A 24 11.74 14.08 7.24
N ILE A 25 12.58 13.80 6.23
CA ILE A 25 12.52 14.50 4.94
C ILE A 25 11.24 14.15 4.17
N SER A 26 10.81 12.88 4.18
CA SER A 26 9.54 12.45 3.58
C SER A 26 8.36 13.26 4.11
N ARG A 27 8.22 13.40 5.45
CA ARG A 27 7.14 14.24 6.03
C ARG A 27 7.25 15.72 5.67
N LYS A 28 8.46 16.29 5.67
CA LYS A 28 8.68 17.69 5.27
C LYS A 28 8.31 17.92 3.81
N LEU A 29 8.71 17.01 2.93
CA LEU A 29 8.42 17.08 1.50
C LEU A 29 6.92 16.93 1.25
N SER A 30 6.26 15.92 1.85
CA SER A 30 4.81 15.77 1.72
C SER A 30 4.07 17.00 2.20
N SER A 31 4.38 17.51 3.40
CA SER A 31 3.74 18.72 3.93
C SER A 31 3.96 19.95 3.04
N PHE A 32 5.12 20.08 2.38
CA PHE A 32 5.35 21.15 1.42
C PHE A 32 4.44 21.03 0.19
N TYR A 33 4.36 19.85 -0.45
CA TYR A 33 3.45 19.64 -1.59
C TYR A 33 1.98 19.75 -1.17
N ASP A 34 1.60 19.22 -0.01
CA ASP A 34 0.23 19.32 0.55
C ASP A 34 -0.19 20.78 0.74
N ASN A 35 0.72 21.63 1.24
CA ASN A 35 0.45 23.06 1.40
C ASN A 35 0.22 23.76 0.03
N VAL A 36 0.99 23.42 -1.00
CA VAL A 36 0.82 23.99 -2.35
C VAL A 36 -0.42 23.44 -3.06
N LEU A 37 -0.77 22.17 -2.85
CA LEU A 37 -1.99 21.53 -3.37
C LEU A 37 -3.26 21.86 -2.57
N SER A 38 -3.14 22.54 -1.42
CA SER A 38 -4.27 22.87 -0.54
C SER A 38 -5.39 23.70 -1.19
N PRO A 39 -5.18 24.59 -2.18
CA PRO A 39 -6.28 25.28 -2.88
C PRO A 39 -7.19 24.31 -3.64
N GLU A 40 -6.62 23.18 -4.10
CA GLU A 40 -7.37 22.10 -4.73
C GLU A 40 -7.91 21.08 -3.70
N GLY A 41 -7.66 21.26 -2.41
CA GLY A 41 -8.12 20.33 -1.36
C GLY A 41 -7.57 18.91 -1.55
N LEU A 42 -6.39 18.77 -2.15
CA LEU A 42 -5.70 17.50 -2.37
C LEU A 42 -4.44 17.40 -1.51
N THR A 43 -4.11 16.17 -1.10
CA THR A 43 -2.75 15.85 -0.64
C THR A 43 -1.89 15.33 -1.81
N ILE A 44 -0.57 15.37 -1.67
CA ILE A 44 0.37 14.79 -2.64
C ILE A 44 0.15 13.29 -2.84
N THR A 45 -0.28 12.59 -1.79
CA THR A 45 -0.67 11.17 -1.87
C THR A 45 -1.90 10.99 -2.76
N GLN A 46 -2.93 11.82 -2.57
CA GLN A 46 -4.15 11.78 -3.37
C GLN A 46 -3.87 12.14 -4.84
N TYR A 47 -3.11 13.21 -5.09
CA TYR A 47 -2.65 13.60 -6.42
C TYR A 47 -1.86 12.46 -7.10
N SER A 48 -0.89 11.86 -6.38
CA SER A 48 -0.08 10.76 -6.91
C SER A 48 -0.92 9.53 -7.29
N LEU A 49 -1.96 9.19 -6.51
CA LEU A 49 -2.90 8.12 -6.87
C LEU A 49 -3.69 8.47 -8.14
N LEU A 50 -4.26 9.67 -8.23
CA LEU A 50 -4.99 10.13 -9.43
C LEU A 50 -4.08 10.10 -10.67
N ALA A 51 -2.87 10.65 -10.58
CA ALA A 51 -1.89 10.68 -11.67
C ALA A 51 -1.40 9.29 -12.09
N ASN A 52 -1.28 8.33 -11.16
CA ASN A 52 -0.92 6.96 -11.49
C ASN A 52 -2.07 6.18 -12.14
N ILE A 53 -3.31 6.40 -11.71
CA ILE A 53 -4.49 5.80 -12.35
C ILE A 53 -4.66 6.38 -13.76
N ALA A 54 -4.59 7.70 -13.94
CA ALA A 54 -4.67 8.35 -15.25
C ALA A 54 -3.65 7.80 -16.25
N ARG A 55 -2.37 7.73 -15.85
CA ARG A 55 -1.27 7.26 -16.72
C ARG A 55 -1.41 5.79 -17.12
N ALA A 56 -2.07 4.96 -16.31
CA ALA A 56 -2.34 3.56 -16.63
C ALA A 56 -3.68 3.35 -17.36
N GLY A 57 -4.58 4.33 -17.36
CA GLY A 57 -5.97 4.22 -17.79
C GLY A 57 -6.82 3.34 -16.86
N ARG A 58 -6.47 2.06 -16.75
CA ARG A 58 -7.14 1.05 -15.91
C ARG A 58 -6.08 0.16 -15.24
N LEU A 59 -6.10 0.02 -13.92
CA LEU A 59 -5.17 -0.87 -13.21
C LEU A 59 -5.76 -1.52 -11.96
N SER A 60 -5.23 -2.68 -11.56
CA SER A 60 -5.69 -3.38 -10.35
C SER A 60 -5.19 -2.68 -9.08
N HIS A 61 -5.85 -2.95 -7.95
CA HIS A 61 -5.39 -2.49 -6.64
C HIS A 61 -3.96 -2.97 -6.31
N THR A 62 -3.60 -4.20 -6.71
CA THR A 62 -2.26 -4.75 -6.49
C THR A 62 -1.21 -3.99 -7.30
N ALA A 63 -1.45 -3.79 -8.59
CA ALA A 63 -0.54 -3.05 -9.47
C ALA A 63 -0.39 -1.59 -9.02
N LEU A 64 -1.47 -0.94 -8.55
CA LEU A 64 -1.38 0.41 -7.99
C LEU A 64 -0.57 0.43 -6.69
N ALA A 65 -0.75 -0.56 -5.80
CA ALA A 65 -0.06 -0.67 -4.51
C ALA A 65 1.46 -0.81 -4.71
N GLU A 66 1.87 -1.73 -5.57
CA GLU A 66 3.27 -1.93 -5.99
C GLU A 66 3.86 -0.64 -6.58
N LYS A 67 3.14 -0.02 -7.51
CA LYS A 67 3.58 1.18 -8.25
C LYS A 67 3.72 2.45 -7.41
N VAL A 68 3.13 2.50 -6.21
CA VAL A 68 3.28 3.61 -5.26
C VAL A 68 3.97 3.23 -3.95
N GLY A 69 4.53 2.01 -3.87
CA GLY A 69 5.25 1.52 -2.69
C GLY A 69 4.40 1.42 -1.43
N MET A 70 3.10 1.11 -1.55
CA MET A 70 2.17 0.99 -0.41
C MET A 70 1.69 -0.44 -0.22
N ASP A 71 1.45 -0.83 1.04
CA ASP A 71 0.66 -2.03 1.31
C ASP A 71 -0.81 -1.83 0.92
N ARG A 72 -1.53 -2.95 0.68
CA ARG A 72 -2.92 -2.95 0.24
C ARG A 72 -3.89 -2.27 1.22
N THR A 73 -3.62 -2.31 2.53
CA THR A 73 -4.45 -1.66 3.56
C THR A 73 -4.27 -0.15 3.51
N THR A 74 -3.04 0.33 3.43
CA THR A 74 -2.71 1.76 3.27
C THR A 74 -3.25 2.31 1.96
N LEU A 75 -3.10 1.60 0.84
CA LEU A 75 -3.69 2.01 -0.43
C LEU A 75 -5.22 2.13 -0.32
N THR A 76 -5.90 1.11 0.22
CA THR A 76 -7.37 1.11 0.35
C THR A 76 -7.87 2.27 1.21
N ARG A 77 -7.14 2.64 2.27
CA ARG A 77 -7.45 3.81 3.11
C ARG A 77 -7.31 5.12 2.32
N ASN A 78 -6.27 5.27 1.51
CA ASN A 78 -6.05 6.47 0.68
C ASN A 78 -7.01 6.58 -0.53
N LEU A 79 -7.50 5.46 -1.07
CA LEU A 79 -8.50 5.45 -2.14
C LEU A 79 -9.91 5.85 -1.67
N ARG A 80 -10.29 5.52 -0.43
CA ARG A 80 -11.62 5.84 0.14
C ARG A 80 -12.09 7.29 -0.08
N PRO A 81 -11.31 8.36 0.23
CA PRO A 81 -11.74 9.72 -0.05
C PRO A 81 -11.93 9.99 -1.56
N LEU A 82 -11.07 9.45 -2.42
CA LEU A 82 -11.16 9.64 -3.89
C LEU A 82 -12.41 8.97 -4.48
N THR A 83 -12.78 7.79 -3.98
CA THR A 83 -14.02 7.11 -4.38
C THR A 83 -15.26 7.81 -3.82
N ARG A 84 -15.22 8.33 -2.58
CA ARG A 84 -16.32 9.13 -2.00
C ARG A 84 -16.54 10.43 -2.78
N ALA A 85 -15.48 11.10 -3.20
CA ALA A 85 -15.52 12.28 -4.08
C ALA A 85 -15.87 11.94 -5.54
N ARG A 86 -16.12 10.66 -5.85
CA ARG A 86 -16.41 10.13 -7.20
C ARG A 86 -15.33 10.42 -8.24
N TRP A 87 -14.08 10.63 -7.83
CA TRP A 87 -12.93 10.83 -8.73
C TRP A 87 -12.35 9.51 -9.24
N VAL A 88 -12.43 8.45 -8.42
CA VAL A 88 -11.97 7.10 -8.77
C VAL A 88 -13.14 6.13 -8.68
N ALA A 89 -13.34 5.31 -9.71
CA ALA A 89 -14.38 4.29 -9.78
C ALA A 89 -13.79 2.90 -10.09
N ALA A 90 -14.56 1.86 -9.79
CA ALA A 90 -14.29 0.54 -10.34
C ALA A 90 -14.55 0.56 -11.85
N ALA A 91 -13.66 -0.02 -12.65
CA ALA A 91 -13.77 -0.02 -14.09
C ALA A 91 -14.71 -1.14 -14.58
N THR A 92 -15.70 -0.79 -15.40
CA THR A 92 -16.69 -1.74 -15.93
C THR A 92 -16.07 -2.68 -16.97
N GLY A 93 -16.22 -4.00 -16.80
CA GLY A 93 -15.66 -5.03 -17.67
C GLY A 93 -16.07 -6.45 -17.26
N GLU A 94 -15.88 -7.41 -18.15
CA GLU A 94 -16.47 -8.77 -18.06
C GLU A 94 -15.94 -9.61 -16.90
N ASP A 95 -14.62 -9.59 -16.63
CA ASP A 95 -14.04 -10.40 -15.56
C ASP A 95 -14.15 -9.71 -14.19
N ARG A 96 -15.20 -10.07 -13.46
CA ARG A 96 -15.47 -9.64 -12.08
C ARG A 96 -14.37 -10.02 -11.08
N ARG A 97 -13.39 -10.86 -11.44
CA ARG A 97 -12.28 -11.27 -10.55
C ARG A 97 -11.20 -10.20 -10.41
N THR A 98 -11.05 -9.31 -11.40
CA THR A 98 -10.04 -8.24 -11.34
C THR A 98 -10.70 -6.90 -11.04
N HIS A 99 -10.66 -6.49 -9.77
CA HIS A 99 -11.11 -5.16 -9.32
C HIS A 99 -10.18 -4.04 -9.83
N LEU A 100 -10.35 -3.68 -11.11
CA LEU A 100 -9.69 -2.58 -11.78
C LEU A 100 -10.25 -1.23 -11.32
N LEU A 101 -9.36 -0.26 -11.18
CA LEU A 101 -9.61 1.14 -10.88
C LEU A 101 -9.41 1.98 -12.14
N GLN A 102 -10.26 2.99 -12.32
CA GLN A 102 -10.13 4.02 -13.35
C GLN A 102 -10.51 5.39 -12.78
N LEU A 103 -10.07 6.47 -13.44
CA LEU A 103 -10.63 7.79 -13.16
C LEU A 103 -12.04 7.90 -13.72
N THR A 104 -12.84 8.78 -13.12
CA THR A 104 -14.05 9.31 -13.75
C THR A 104 -13.72 10.63 -14.44
N THR A 105 -14.63 11.15 -15.28
CA THR A 105 -14.51 12.51 -15.84
C THR A 105 -14.39 13.59 -14.76
N ALA A 106 -14.95 13.38 -13.56
CA ALA A 106 -14.74 14.29 -12.44
C ALA A 106 -13.33 14.18 -11.85
N GLY A 107 -12.76 12.96 -11.79
CA GLY A 107 -11.37 12.73 -11.37
C GLY A 107 -10.34 13.24 -12.37
N GLU A 108 -10.60 13.12 -13.67
CA GLU A 108 -9.78 13.69 -14.75
C GLU A 108 -9.73 15.22 -14.64
N ARG A 109 -10.90 15.88 -14.54
CA ARG A 109 -10.97 17.33 -14.31
C ARG A 109 -10.25 17.75 -13.03
N LYS A 110 -10.35 16.95 -11.97
CA LYS A 110 -9.68 17.23 -10.70
C LYS A 110 -8.16 17.10 -10.80
N LEU A 111 -7.67 16.10 -11.53
CA LEU A 111 -6.24 15.96 -11.82
C LEU A 111 -5.74 17.15 -12.66
N ILE A 112 -6.44 17.50 -13.74
CA ILE A 112 -6.07 18.61 -14.62
C ILE A 112 -6.03 19.94 -13.84
N GLY A 113 -7.05 20.24 -13.02
CA GLY A 113 -7.07 21.45 -12.18
C GLY A 113 -5.95 21.53 -11.14
N SER A 114 -5.40 20.38 -10.71
CA SER A 114 -4.32 20.32 -9.72
C SER A 114 -2.92 20.19 -10.29
N MET A 115 -2.77 19.95 -11.60
CA MET A 115 -1.46 19.92 -12.26
C MET A 115 -0.66 21.21 -12.07
N PRO A 116 -1.20 22.44 -12.24
CA PRO A 116 -0.40 23.67 -12.07
C PRO A 116 0.15 23.85 -10.65
N PHE A 117 -0.60 23.42 -9.63
CA PHE A 117 -0.16 23.47 -8.23
C PHE A 117 0.93 22.43 -7.95
N TRP A 118 0.81 21.22 -8.51
CA TRP A 118 1.87 20.22 -8.42
C TRP A 118 3.13 20.65 -9.19
N GLU A 119 2.99 21.25 -10.38
CA GLU A 119 4.08 21.80 -11.18
C GLU A 119 4.81 22.93 -10.43
N GLU A 120 4.08 23.83 -9.78
CA GLU A 120 4.68 24.89 -8.96
C GLU A 120 5.42 24.34 -7.73
N ALA A 121 4.86 23.34 -7.03
CA ALA A 121 5.54 22.66 -5.94
C ALA A 121 6.82 21.98 -6.45
N GLN A 122 6.73 21.27 -7.58
CA GLN A 122 7.84 20.59 -8.22
C GLN A 122 8.94 21.58 -8.63
N ARG A 123 8.59 22.66 -9.34
CA ARG A 123 9.51 23.72 -9.77
C ARG A 123 10.22 24.35 -8.57
N ARG A 124 9.48 24.82 -7.57
CA ARG A 124 10.05 25.42 -6.35
C ARG A 124 11.02 24.49 -5.62
N PHE A 125 10.74 23.19 -5.57
CA PHE A 125 11.68 22.22 -4.97
C PHE A 125 12.93 22.04 -5.84
N LEU A 126 12.76 21.88 -7.15
CA LEU A 126 13.86 21.71 -8.11
C LEU A 126 14.80 22.92 -8.15
N ASP A 127 14.26 24.14 -8.17
CA ASP A 127 15.01 25.40 -8.18
C ASP A 127 15.86 25.59 -6.91
N GLN A 128 15.42 25.04 -5.77
CA GLN A 128 16.12 25.16 -4.48
C GLN A 128 17.16 24.05 -4.26
N ILE A 129 16.95 22.84 -4.78
CA ILE A 129 17.92 21.73 -4.64
C ILE A 129 19.00 21.73 -5.73
N GLY A 130 18.70 22.29 -6.91
CA GLY A 130 19.62 22.25 -8.06
C GLY A 130 19.68 20.88 -8.75
N SER A 131 20.15 20.88 -10.00
CA SER A 131 20.18 19.68 -10.86
C SER A 131 21.16 18.61 -10.40
N GLU A 132 22.34 19.00 -9.91
CA GLU A 132 23.39 18.08 -9.45
C GLU A 132 22.97 17.31 -8.20
N SER A 133 22.59 18.01 -7.12
CA SER A 133 22.16 17.37 -5.88
C SER A 133 20.86 16.57 -6.06
N LEU A 134 19.99 16.94 -6.99
CA LEU A 134 18.84 16.12 -7.40
C LEU A 134 19.27 14.80 -8.07
N GLN A 135 20.27 14.83 -8.95
CA GLN A 135 20.80 13.64 -9.61
C GLN A 135 21.43 12.69 -8.57
N GLN A 136 22.25 13.24 -7.67
CA GLN A 136 22.84 12.50 -6.54
C GLN A 136 21.76 11.89 -5.64
N LEU A 137 20.75 12.66 -5.25
CA LEU A 137 19.61 12.18 -4.44
C LEU A 137 18.87 11.02 -5.12
N ARG A 138 18.58 11.13 -6.43
CA ARG A 138 17.93 10.06 -7.20
C ARG A 138 18.79 8.79 -7.27
N ALA A 139 20.10 8.92 -7.47
CA ALA A 139 21.02 7.79 -7.50
C ALA A 139 21.07 7.06 -6.14
N VAL A 140 21.15 7.81 -5.03
CA VAL A 140 21.13 7.25 -3.67
C VAL A 140 19.80 6.56 -3.35
N LEU A 141 18.66 7.15 -3.75
CA LEU A 141 17.35 6.52 -3.55
C LEU A 141 17.21 5.20 -4.33
N ALA A 142 17.58 5.17 -5.61
CA ALA A 142 17.53 3.94 -6.42
C ALA A 142 18.48 2.85 -5.89
N SER A 143 19.66 3.24 -5.40
CA SER A 143 20.59 2.32 -4.73
C SER A 143 19.99 1.74 -3.44
N ALA A 144 19.34 2.57 -2.61
CA ALA A 144 18.69 2.14 -1.38
C ALA A 144 17.50 1.20 -1.64
N GLU A 145 16.66 1.49 -2.63
CA GLU A 145 15.56 0.60 -3.07
C GLU A 145 16.11 -0.77 -3.49
N THR A 146 17.16 -0.78 -4.31
CA THR A 146 17.84 -2.02 -4.77
C THR A 146 18.39 -2.83 -3.59
N ALA A 147 19.05 -2.17 -2.63
CA ALA A 147 19.59 -2.82 -1.43
C ALA A 147 18.48 -3.46 -0.58
N ILE A 148 17.36 -2.76 -0.36
CA ILE A 148 16.21 -3.27 0.40
C ILE A 148 15.59 -4.48 -0.31
N THR A 149 15.44 -4.44 -1.64
CA THR A 149 14.92 -5.57 -2.42
C THR A 149 15.82 -6.80 -2.29
N ASN A 150 17.14 -6.65 -2.42
CA ASN A 150 18.10 -7.75 -2.31
C ASN A 150 18.11 -8.42 -0.92
N ILE A 151 17.98 -7.63 0.16
CA ILE A 151 17.85 -8.15 1.52
C ILE A 151 16.54 -8.93 1.69
N SER A 152 15.44 -8.44 1.10
CA SER A 152 14.11 -9.04 1.21
C SER A 152 13.99 -10.36 0.45
N THR A 153 14.67 -10.50 -0.70
CA THR A 153 14.66 -11.73 -1.51
C THR A 153 15.58 -12.82 -0.96
N ALA A 154 16.71 -12.46 -0.34
CA ALA A 154 17.60 -13.40 0.34
C ALA A 154 17.02 -14.00 1.64
N GLY A 155 15.92 -13.44 2.16
CA GLY A 155 15.45 -13.64 3.52
C GLY A 155 14.23 -14.54 3.74
N GLN A 156 13.74 -15.32 2.76
CA GLN A 156 12.67 -16.30 2.98
C GLN A 156 13.20 -17.71 3.25
N PRO A 157 13.35 -18.14 4.53
CA PRO A 157 13.48 -19.56 4.84
C PRO A 157 12.17 -20.27 4.47
N ASN A 158 12.28 -21.32 3.67
CA ASN A 158 11.16 -22.14 3.20
C ASN A 158 10.51 -22.94 4.36
N THR A 159 9.60 -22.30 5.10
CA THR A 159 8.75 -22.98 6.08
C THR A 159 7.63 -23.73 5.35
N ARG A 160 7.95 -24.93 4.85
CA ARG A 160 6.94 -25.92 4.45
C ARG A 160 5.91 -26.10 5.57
N PRO A 161 4.60 -26.23 5.27
CA PRO A 161 3.60 -26.44 6.30
C PRO A 161 3.80 -27.82 6.95
N VAL A 162 4.05 -27.83 8.26
CA VAL A 162 4.05 -29.05 9.06
C VAL A 162 2.63 -29.62 9.08
N ARG A 163 2.42 -30.75 8.40
CA ARG A 163 1.18 -31.54 8.53
C ARG A 163 1.16 -32.21 9.91
N SER A 164 0.46 -31.60 10.86
CA SER A 164 0.11 -32.25 12.12
C SER A 164 -0.75 -33.49 11.86
N ARG A 165 -0.22 -34.69 12.13
CA ARG A 165 -1.00 -35.92 12.22
C ARG A 165 -1.80 -35.90 13.53
N PRO A 166 -3.11 -36.23 13.54
CA PRO A 166 -3.77 -36.63 14.77
C PRO A 166 -3.29 -38.04 15.15
N GLY A 167 -2.61 -38.15 16.29
CA GLY A 167 -2.32 -39.43 16.93
C GLY A 167 -3.59 -40.05 17.52
N LYS A 168 -3.68 -41.37 17.52
CA LYS A 168 -4.77 -42.13 18.15
C LYS A 168 -4.50 -42.29 19.64
N ASP A 169 -5.58 -42.29 20.44
CA ASP A 169 -5.96 -43.26 21.49
C ASP A 169 -7.25 -42.71 22.14
N ALA A 170 -8.40 -43.39 22.10
CA ALA A 170 -8.82 -44.50 22.97
C ALA A 170 -8.74 -44.13 24.48
N ALA A 171 -9.81 -44.14 25.29
CA ALA A 171 -11.25 -44.41 25.11
C ALA A 171 -12.02 -43.65 26.24
N ARG A 172 -13.27 -43.90 26.70
CA ARG A 172 -14.32 -44.92 26.48
C ARG A 172 -15.65 -44.35 27.02
N GLY A 173 -16.82 -44.58 26.39
CA GLY A 173 -18.11 -44.13 26.95
C GLY A 173 -19.34 -44.50 26.10
N ILE A 174 -20.10 -45.50 26.56
CA ILE A 174 -21.24 -46.09 25.82
C ILE A 174 -22.57 -45.64 26.44
N LYS A 175 -23.55 -45.23 25.60
CA LYS A 175 -24.94 -45.72 25.73
C LYS A 175 -25.79 -45.51 24.46
N LEU A 176 -26.65 -46.50 24.21
CA LEU A 176 -27.63 -46.59 23.13
C LEU A 176 -28.83 -45.65 23.35
N ALA A 177 -29.41 -45.16 22.26
CA ALA A 177 -30.86 -45.02 22.09
C ALA A 177 -31.22 -45.03 20.59
N GLU A 178 -32.31 -45.73 20.26
CA GLU A 178 -32.66 -46.28 18.96
C GLU A 178 -33.29 -45.28 17.94
N HIS A 179 -33.35 -45.73 16.68
CA HIS A 179 -34.10 -45.18 15.52
C HIS A 179 -35.65 -45.36 15.69
N PRO A 180 -36.58 -44.81 14.85
CA PRO A 180 -36.45 -44.69 13.37
C PRO A 180 -37.26 -43.61 12.56
N GLY A 181 -36.92 -43.49 11.26
CA GLY A 181 -37.79 -42.99 10.17
C GLY A 181 -37.65 -41.49 9.81
N ARG A 182 -37.81 -41.03 8.55
CA ARG A 182 -38.25 -41.65 7.27
C ARG A 182 -37.59 -40.96 6.04
N LYS A 183 -37.44 -41.73 4.95
CA LYS A 183 -37.76 -41.47 3.50
C LYS A 183 -38.02 -40.02 3.02
N THR A 184 -37.73 -39.53 1.79
CA THR A 184 -37.07 -39.99 0.52
C THR A 184 -37.09 -38.81 -0.50
N LYS A 185 -36.53 -39.00 -1.73
CA LYS A 185 -36.52 -38.13 -2.95
C LYS A 185 -35.43 -37.06 -2.98
N SER A 186 -34.59 -36.90 -4.01
CA SER A 186 -34.64 -37.21 -5.47
C SER A 186 -35.56 -36.31 -6.31
N TYR A 187 -34.93 -35.45 -7.11
CA TYR A 187 -35.44 -35.06 -8.42
C TYR A 187 -34.28 -34.77 -9.39
N LEU A 188 -34.50 -35.06 -10.66
CA LEU A 188 -33.58 -34.93 -11.80
C LEU A 188 -34.12 -33.89 -12.79
N ASP A 189 -33.22 -33.36 -13.62
CA ASP A 189 -33.41 -32.93 -15.02
C ASP A 189 -34.55 -31.98 -15.46
N GLY A 190 -34.22 -31.19 -16.50
CA GLY A 190 -35.17 -30.82 -17.54
C GLY A 190 -35.36 -29.33 -17.78
N HIS A 191 -34.56 -28.76 -18.69
CA HIS A 191 -35.02 -28.00 -19.86
C HIS A 191 -33.87 -27.74 -20.85
#